data_AF-A0A5A7XWB6-F1
#
_entry.id   AF-A0A5A7XWB6-F1
#
_cell.length_a   1.000
_cell.length_b   1.000
_cell.length_c   1.000
_cell.angle_alpha   90.00
_cell.angle_beta   90.00
_cell.angle_gamma   90.00
#
_symmetry.space_group_name_H-M   'P 1'
#
loop_
_entity.id
_entity.type
_entity.pdbx_description
1 polymer ?
#
loop_
_entity_poly.entity_id
_entity_poly.type
_entity_poly.pdbx_seq_one_letter_code
_entity_poly.pdbx_strand_id
1 'polypeptide(L)'
;MIALGRNVIRALAATLGAGALLSAAVGTASAWPIPITGQQQNFINQARGAGFPGDDDQVLTAGLQACRLLYTGQGTAGAAGSLAGQYGTSPEQAAALVSAAHGIMCTQAPG
;
A
#
# COMPACT_ATOMS: atom_id res chain seq x y z
N MET A 1 -25.91 44.43 34.35
CA MET A 1 -25.66 43.00 34.08
C MET A 1 -24.51 42.84 33.08
N ILE A 2 -23.25 42.81 33.53
CA ILE A 2 -22.14 42.35 32.67
C ILE A 2 -21.17 41.56 33.55
N ALA A 3 -21.52 40.31 33.84
CA ALA A 3 -20.65 39.32 34.50
C ALA A 3 -20.39 38.10 33.60
N LEU A 4 -20.44 38.28 32.27
CA LEU A 4 -20.23 37.21 31.30
C LEU A 4 -18.79 37.15 30.74
N GLY A 5 -17.97 38.18 30.93
CA GLY A 5 -16.70 38.30 30.20
C GLY A 5 -15.57 37.37 30.67
N ARG A 6 -15.44 37.12 31.97
CA ARG A 6 -14.24 36.46 32.51
C ARG A 6 -14.28 34.93 32.39
N ASN A 7 -15.45 34.32 32.55
CA ASN A 7 -15.61 32.87 32.51
C ASN A 7 -15.59 32.33 31.07
N VAL A 8 -16.14 33.10 30.12
CA VAL A 8 -16.13 32.73 28.70
C VAL A 8 -14.71 32.76 28.12
N ILE A 9 -13.89 33.76 28.48
CA ILE A 9 -12.49 33.86 28.07
C ILE A 9 -11.66 32.68 28.62
N ARG A 10 -11.89 32.29 29.89
CA ARG A 10 -11.22 31.14 30.50
C ARG A 10 -11.60 29.82 29.85
N ALA A 11 -12.88 29.65 29.49
CA ALA A 11 -13.36 28.46 28.81
C ALA A 11 -12.75 28.30 27.40
N LEU A 12 -12.67 29.40 26.64
CA LEU A 12 -12.02 29.42 25.31
C LEU A 12 -10.52 29.14 25.37
N ALA A 13 -9.81 29.66 26.38
CA ALA A 13 -8.40 29.36 26.55
C ALA A 13 -8.14 27.88 26.87
N ALA A 14 -9.02 27.26 27.67
CA ALA A 14 -8.91 25.84 28.02
C ALA A 14 -9.19 24.93 26.82
N THR A 15 -10.15 25.25 25.96
CA THR A 15 -10.45 24.45 24.76
C THR A 15 -9.38 24.57 23.68
N LEU A 16 -8.81 25.76 23.48
CA LEU A 16 -7.66 25.96 22.58
C LEU A 16 -6.40 25.25 23.08
N GLY A 17 -6.14 25.30 24.39
CA GLY A 17 -5.03 24.56 25.01
C GLY A 17 -5.19 23.04 24.89
N ALA A 18 -6.39 22.52 25.13
CA ALA A 18 -6.67 21.09 24.95
C ALA A 18 -6.56 20.66 23.49
N GLY A 19 -7.07 21.45 22.54
CA GLY A 19 -6.94 21.19 21.11
C GLY A 19 -5.49 21.16 20.65
N ALA A 20 -4.66 22.09 21.11
CA ALA A 20 -3.22 22.13 20.80
C ALA A 20 -2.46 20.91 21.37
N LEU A 21 -2.81 20.45 22.57
CA LEU A 21 -2.21 19.26 23.18
C LEU A 21 -2.65 17.96 22.47
N LEU A 22 -3.88 17.89 21.99
CA LEU A 22 -4.40 16.76 21.20
C LEU A 22 -3.79 16.70 19.79
N SER A 23 -3.51 17.85 19.16
CA SER A 23 -2.79 17.89 17.88
C SER A 23 -1.32 17.49 17.99
N ALA A 24 -0.69 17.66 19.16
CA ALA A 24 0.69 17.20 19.39
C ALA A 24 0.80 15.68 19.56
N ALA A 25 -0.32 14.99 19.78
CA ALA A 25 -0.39 13.54 19.98
C ALA A 25 -0.63 12.74 18.68
N VAL A 26 -0.62 13.39 17.51
CA VAL A 26 -0.53 12.68 16.22
C VAL A 26 0.92 12.24 16.00
N GLY A 27 1.38 11.29 16.82
CA GLY A 27 2.55 10.51 16.46
C GLY A 27 2.28 9.91 15.09
N THR A 28 3.10 10.24 14.10
CA THR A 28 3.08 9.55 12.81
C THR A 28 3.12 8.06 13.12
N ALA A 29 2.16 7.30 12.61
CA ALA A 29 2.18 5.85 12.75
C ALA A 29 3.48 5.34 12.11
N SER A 30 4.53 5.19 12.93
CA SER A 30 5.76 4.54 12.52
C SER A 30 5.49 3.06 12.60
N ALA A 31 5.05 2.48 11.47
CA ALA A 31 5.24 1.06 11.26
C ALA A 31 6.72 0.76 11.49
N TRP A 32 7.01 -0.23 12.34
CA TRP A 32 8.37 -0.74 12.48
C TRP A 32 8.90 -1.00 11.07
N PRO A 33 10.07 -0.46 10.67
CA PRO A 33 10.54 -0.62 9.30
C PRO A 33 10.71 -2.12 9.03
N ILE A 34 9.75 -2.71 8.32
CA ILE A 34 9.95 -4.00 7.68
C ILE A 34 10.85 -3.65 6.50
N PRO A 35 12.11 -4.12 6.48
CA PRO A 35 13.01 -3.73 5.41
C PRO A 35 12.53 -4.38 4.12
N ILE A 36 11.86 -3.60 3.28
CA ILE A 36 11.65 -3.93 1.87
C ILE A 36 13.03 -4.13 1.25
N THR A 37 13.26 -5.30 0.65
CA THR A 37 14.55 -5.57 0.01
C THR A 37 14.70 -4.73 -1.26
N GLY A 38 15.93 -4.49 -1.72
CA GLY A 38 16.16 -3.75 -2.97
C GLY A 38 15.47 -4.39 -4.18
N GLN A 39 15.34 -5.72 -4.20
CA GLN A 39 14.60 -6.44 -5.24
C GLN A 39 13.10 -6.20 -5.15
N GLN A 40 12.52 -6.24 -3.95
CA GLN A 40 11.11 -5.95 -3.72
C GLN A 40 10.78 -4.50 -4.13
N GLN A 41 11.65 -3.55 -3.79
CA GLN A 41 11.46 -2.16 -4.20
C GLN A 41 11.52 -1.99 -5.73
N ASN A 42 12.45 -2.67 -6.40
CA ASN A 42 12.52 -2.67 -7.86
C ASN A 42 11.22 -3.24 -8.48
N PHE A 43 10.72 -4.34 -7.94
CA PHE A 43 9.44 -4.92 -8.35
C PHE A 43 8.28 -3.94 -8.17
N ILE A 44 8.14 -3.31 -6.99
CA ILE A 44 7.10 -2.32 -6.73
C ILE A 44 7.16 -1.17 -7.75
N ASN A 45 8.36 -0.66 -8.02
CA ASN A 45 8.56 0.45 -8.96
C ASN A 45 8.12 0.06 -10.38
N GLN A 46 8.43 -1.16 -10.84
CA GLN A 46 7.99 -1.65 -12.14
C GLN A 46 6.47 -1.87 -12.21
N ALA A 47 5.89 -2.48 -11.18
CA ALA A 47 4.44 -2.69 -11.10
C ALA A 47 3.66 -1.36 -11.11
N ARG A 48 4.15 -0.34 -10.39
CA ARG A 48 3.58 1.01 -10.44
C ARG A 48 3.79 1.70 -11.79
N GLY A 49 4.97 1.54 -12.39
CA GLY A 49 5.25 2.04 -13.74
C GLY A 49 4.29 1.46 -14.78
N ALA A 50 3.84 0.22 -14.58
CA ALA A 50 2.80 -0.44 -15.38
C ALA A 50 1.36 -0.05 -15.00
N GLY A 51 1.17 0.79 -13.99
CA GLY A 51 -0.14 1.27 -13.55
C GLY A 51 -0.92 0.29 -12.67
N PHE A 52 -0.27 -0.69 -12.03
CA PHE A 52 -0.94 -1.56 -11.06
C PHE A 52 -1.34 -0.74 -9.81
N PRO A 53 -2.61 -0.80 -9.37
CA PRO A 53 -3.13 0.00 -8.27
C PRO A 53 -2.75 -0.57 -6.90
N GLY A 54 -2.91 0.25 -5.87
CA GLY A 54 -2.74 -0.15 -4.47
C GLY A 54 -1.44 0.33 -3.84
N ASP A 55 -1.34 0.13 -2.52
CA ASP A 55 -0.15 0.43 -1.73
C ASP A 55 0.95 -0.62 -1.94
N ASP A 56 2.19 -0.30 -1.55
CA ASP A 56 3.38 -1.15 -1.77
C ASP A 56 3.19 -2.59 -1.24
N ASP A 57 2.52 -2.74 -0.08
CA ASP A 57 2.18 -4.05 0.49
C ASP A 57 1.18 -4.84 -0.36
N GLN A 58 0.20 -4.15 -0.95
CA GLN A 58 -0.77 -4.78 -1.84
C GLN A 58 -0.10 -5.23 -3.14
N VAL A 59 0.78 -4.38 -3.70
CA VAL A 59 1.58 -4.69 -4.89
C VAL A 59 2.48 -5.90 -4.62
N LEU A 60 3.17 -5.93 -3.49
CA LEU A 60 4.01 -7.08 -3.09
C LEU A 60 3.20 -8.35 -2.90
N THR A 61 2.05 -8.26 -2.23
CA THR A 61 1.16 -9.40 -2.04
C THR A 61 0.69 -9.96 -3.38
N ALA A 62 0.27 -9.09 -4.31
CA ALA A 62 -0.13 -9.49 -5.66
C ALA A 62 1.01 -10.16 -6.42
N GLY A 63 2.23 -9.64 -6.34
CA GLY A 63 3.40 -10.23 -6.97
C GLY A 63 3.79 -11.59 -6.41
N LEU A 64 3.74 -11.76 -5.08
CA LEU A 64 3.96 -13.06 -4.43
C LEU A 64 2.87 -14.07 -4.81
N GLN A 65 1.63 -13.62 -4.94
CA GLN A 65 0.55 -14.44 -5.45
C GLN A 65 0.76 -14.83 -6.90
N ALA A 66 1.20 -13.91 -7.77
CA ALA A 66 1.58 -14.22 -9.15
C ALA A 66 2.61 -15.36 -9.20
N CYS A 67 3.68 -15.23 -8.40
CA CYS A 67 4.70 -16.27 -8.28
C CYS A 67 4.13 -17.61 -7.84
N ARG A 68 3.22 -17.63 -6.86
CA ARG A 68 2.55 -18.86 -6.44
C ARG A 68 1.77 -19.50 -7.59
N LEU A 69 0.99 -18.72 -8.34
CA LEU A 69 0.17 -19.21 -9.46
C LEU A 69 1.06 -19.81 -10.57
N LEU A 70 2.18 -19.15 -10.87
CA LEU A 70 3.19 -19.64 -11.82
C LEU A 70 3.79 -20.98 -11.35
N TYR A 71 4.22 -21.07 -10.10
CA TYR A 71 4.76 -22.33 -9.53
C TYR A 71 3.73 -23.47 -9.50
N THR A 72 2.43 -23.16 -9.41
CA THR A 72 1.36 -24.16 -9.51
C THR A 72 1.01 -24.56 -10.95
N GLY A 73 1.72 -24.03 -11.95
CA GLY A 73 1.57 -24.41 -13.36
C GLY A 73 0.41 -23.73 -14.08
N GLN A 74 -0.10 -22.62 -13.55
CA GLN A 74 -1.23 -21.90 -14.14
C GLN A 74 -0.86 -21.11 -15.41
N GLY A 75 0.45 -20.98 -15.67
CA GLY A 75 1.00 -20.19 -16.77
C GLY A 75 0.79 -18.69 -16.59
N THR A 76 1.55 -17.89 -17.35
CA THR A 76 1.50 -16.43 -17.32
C THR A 76 0.10 -15.86 -17.61
N ALA A 77 -0.59 -16.37 -18.62
CA ALA A 77 -1.93 -15.92 -18.99
C ALA A 77 -2.98 -16.25 -17.90
N GLY A 78 -2.92 -17.45 -17.31
CA GLY A 78 -3.84 -17.86 -16.25
C GLY A 78 -3.60 -17.10 -14.94
N ALA A 79 -2.34 -16.83 -14.62
CA ALA A 79 -1.97 -16.00 -13.47
C ALA A 79 -2.45 -14.55 -13.65
N ALA A 80 -2.22 -13.95 -14.82
CA ALA A 80 -2.68 -12.59 -15.13
C ALA A 80 -4.22 -12.48 -15.06
N GLY A 81 -4.95 -13.43 -15.64
CA GLY A 81 -6.42 -13.44 -15.56
C GLY A 81 -6.95 -13.55 -14.13
N SER A 82 -6.32 -14.39 -13.31
CA SER A 82 -6.70 -14.58 -11.90
C SER A 82 -6.48 -13.30 -11.09
N LEU A 83 -5.37 -12.60 -11.32
CA LEU A 83 -5.05 -11.34 -10.64
C LEU A 83 -5.90 -10.18 -11.16
N ALA A 84 -6.15 -10.09 -12.47
CA ALA A 84 -7.05 -9.10 -13.05
C ALA A 84 -8.44 -9.18 -12.39
N GLY A 85 -9.00 -10.38 -12.27
CA GLY A 85 -10.28 -10.61 -11.61
C GLY A 85 -10.27 -10.31 -10.11
N GLN A 86 -9.20 -10.67 -9.39
CA GLN A 86 -9.13 -10.48 -7.94
C GLN A 86 -8.90 -9.02 -7.54
N TYR A 87 -8.07 -8.29 -8.28
CA TYR A 87 -7.68 -6.91 -7.97
C TYR A 87 -8.48 -5.87 -8.76
N GLY A 88 -9.40 -6.29 -9.63
CA GLY A 88 -10.20 -5.38 -10.46
C GLY A 88 -9.35 -4.55 -11.43
N THR A 89 -8.25 -5.13 -11.92
CA THR A 89 -7.29 -4.46 -12.81
C THR A 89 -7.49 -4.86 -14.27
N SER A 90 -6.98 -4.05 -15.19
CA SER A 90 -6.96 -4.44 -16.60
C SER A 90 -6.06 -5.67 -16.82
N PRO A 91 -6.37 -6.52 -17.81
CA PRO A 91 -5.52 -7.67 -18.15
C PRO A 91 -4.07 -7.27 -18.45
N GLU A 92 -3.85 -6.11 -19.08
CA GLU A 92 -2.53 -5.59 -19.40
C GLU A 92 -1.73 -5.24 -18.14
N GLN A 93 -2.36 -4.58 -17.16
CA GLN A 93 -1.74 -4.26 -15.87
C GLN A 93 -1.37 -5.54 -15.11
N ALA A 94 -2.28 -6.53 -15.07
CA ALA A 94 -2.02 -7.80 -14.41
C ALA A 94 -0.92 -8.60 -15.10
N ALA A 95 -0.89 -8.64 -16.43
CA ALA A 95 0.14 -9.32 -17.20
C ALA A 95 1.52 -8.68 -16.99
N ALA A 96 1.59 -7.34 -16.96
CA ALA A 96 2.82 -6.62 -16.67
C ALA A 96 3.32 -6.93 -15.24
N LEU A 97 2.42 -6.98 -14.25
CA LEU A 97 2.77 -7.38 -12.89
C LEU A 97 3.29 -8.82 -12.84
N VAL A 98 2.64 -9.78 -13.53
CA VAL A 98 3.10 -11.18 -13.58
C VAL A 98 4.48 -11.29 -14.23
N SER A 99 4.71 -10.57 -15.33
CA SER A 99 6.01 -10.53 -15.99
C SER A 99 7.11 -9.96 -15.09
N ALA A 100 6.83 -8.85 -14.39
CA ALA A 100 7.77 -8.27 -13.43
C ALA A 100 8.05 -9.20 -12.25
N ALA A 101 7.01 -9.85 -11.71
CA ALA A 101 7.16 -10.80 -10.61
C ALA A 101 8.02 -12.00 -11.03
N HIS A 102 7.77 -12.56 -12.21
CA HIS A 102 8.57 -13.64 -12.79
C HIS A 102 10.03 -13.22 -12.98
N GLY A 103 10.29 -12.07 -13.59
CA GLY A 103 11.65 -11.60 -13.87
C GLY A 103 12.48 -11.18 -12.66
N ILE A 104 11.85 -10.90 -11.50
CA ILE A 104 12.53 -10.32 -10.33
C ILE A 104 12.47 -11.23 -9.11
N MET A 105 11.29 -11.76 -8.80
CA MET A 105 11.02 -12.45 -7.52
C MET A 105 10.96 -13.97 -7.66
N CYS A 106 10.44 -14.48 -8.78
CA CYS A 106 10.27 -15.91 -9.03
C CYS A 106 10.77 -16.34 -10.41
N THR A 107 12.04 -16.03 -10.67
CA THR A 107 12.72 -16.32 -11.95
C THR A 107 12.75 -17.80 -12.32
N GLN A 108 12.60 -18.68 -11.33
CA GLN A 108 12.57 -20.13 -11.53
C GLN A 108 11.16 -20.71 -11.71
N ALA A 109 10.12 -19.88 -11.65
CA ALA A 109 8.77 -20.37 -11.86
C ALA A 109 8.53 -20.69 -13.35
N PRO A 110 7.73 -21.72 -13.68
CA PRO A 110 7.27 -21.95 -15.04
C PRO A 110 6.44 -20.77 -15.56
N GLY A 111 6.66 -20.37 -16.81
CA GLY A 111 5.95 -19.26 -17.48
C GLY A 111 4.82 -19.71 -18.38
#